data_AF-H3CIF2-F1
#
_entry.id   AF-H3CIF2-F1
#
_cell.length_a   1.000
_cell.length_b   1.000
_cell.length_c   1.000
_cell.angle_alpha   90.00
_cell.angle_beta   90.00
_cell.angle_gamma   90.00
#
_symmetry.space_group_name_H-M   'P 1'
#
loop_
_entity.id
_entity.type
_entity.pdbx_description
1 polymer ?
#
loop_
_entity_poly.entity_id
_entity_poly.type
_entity_poly.pdbx_seq_one_letter_code
_entity_poly.pdbx_strand_id
1 'polypeptide(L)'
;QIIHFLRTRAHPVMLRQTPVLPPTITDQIRLWELERDRLQFTEGVLYNQFLSQTDFEVLRDRAQSLGCLLWQDAAHRVMVVTLWGHSEVKKFWKRQKAQT
;
A
#
# COMPACT_ATOMS: atom_id res chain seq x y z
N GLN A 1 1.55 -4.53 22.59
CA GLN A 1 2.30 -5.51 23.41
C GLN A 1 3.30 -4.84 24.38
N ILE A 2 4.21 -3.97 23.91
CA ILE A 2 5.24 -3.32 24.76
C ILE A 2 4.65 -2.48 25.92
N ILE A 3 3.67 -1.61 25.65
CA ILE A 3 3.05 -0.77 26.70
C ILE A 3 2.41 -1.61 27.80
N HIS A 4 1.75 -2.72 27.43
CA HIS A 4 1.14 -3.63 28.39
C HIS A 4 2.20 -4.31 29.27
N PHE A 5 3.29 -4.81 28.66
CA PHE A 5 4.41 -5.39 29.39
C PHE A 5 5.00 -4.42 30.43
N LEU A 6 5.23 -3.17 30.03
CA LEU A 6 5.78 -2.13 30.92
C LEU A 6 4.84 -1.79 32.07
N ARG A 7 3.52 -1.83 31.87
CA ARG A 7 2.54 -1.62 32.96
C ARG A 7 2.54 -2.78 33.96
N THR A 8 2.53 -4.02 33.46
CA THR A 8 2.44 -5.23 34.31
C THR A 8 3.72 -5.49 35.11
N ARG A 9 4.88 -5.04 34.62
CA ARG A 9 6.20 -5.24 35.25
C ARG A 9 6.78 -3.95 35.84
N ALA A 10 5.95 -2.94 36.07
CA ALA A 10 6.39 -1.68 36.65
C ALA A 10 6.89 -1.87 38.09
N HIS A 11 7.89 -1.09 38.49
CA HIS A 11 8.40 -1.10 39.86
C HIS A 11 7.28 -0.73 40.86
N PRO A 12 7.23 -1.32 42.07
CA PRO A 12 6.16 -1.05 43.04
C PRO A 12 5.97 0.42 43.40
N VAL A 13 7.02 1.24 43.32
CA VAL A 13 6.94 2.70 43.51
C VAL A 13 6.15 3.38 42.38
N MET A 14 6.32 2.94 41.13
CA MET A 14 5.60 3.48 39.97
C MET A 14 4.13 3.06 39.97
N LEU A 15 3.80 1.86 40.46
CA LEU A 15 2.42 1.38 40.58
C LEU A 15 1.56 2.25 41.51
N ARG A 16 2.18 3.05 42.38
CA ARG A 16 1.49 4.02 43.24
C ARG A 16 1.05 5.28 42.48
N GLN A 17 1.54 5.49 41.26
CA GLN A 17 1.24 6.64 40.42
C GLN A 17 0.24 6.27 39.34
N THR A 18 -0.69 7.19 39.03
CA THR A 18 -1.66 7.02 37.95
C THR A 18 -1.53 8.19 36.97
N PRO A 19 -1.18 7.96 35.69
CA PRO A 19 -0.88 6.67 35.06
C PRO A 19 0.48 6.09 35.46
N VAL A 20 0.58 4.75 35.52
CA VAL A 20 1.82 4.02 35.87
C VAL A 20 2.99 4.35 34.92
N LEU A 21 2.67 4.61 33.65
CA LEU A 21 3.64 5.03 32.65
C LEU A 21 3.39 6.50 32.29
N PRO A 22 4.45 7.34 32.22
CA PRO A 22 4.33 8.69 31.70
C PRO A 22 3.72 8.69 30.28
N PRO A 23 2.85 9.66 29.94
CA PRO A 23 2.26 9.77 28.62
C PRO A 23 3.31 9.84 27.50
N THR A 24 4.38 10.60 27.71
CA THR A 24 5.48 10.78 26.75
C THR A 24 6.11 9.45 26.31
N ILE A 25 6.33 8.51 27.24
CA ILE A 25 6.89 7.20 26.91
C ILE A 25 5.90 6.36 26.11
N THR A 26 4.62 6.41 26.49
CA THR A 26 3.56 5.69 25.79
C THR A 26 3.42 6.19 24.35
N ASP A 27 3.49 7.51 24.17
CA ASP A 27 3.35 8.15 22.87
C ASP A 27 4.57 7.90 21.98
N GLN A 28 5.79 7.96 22.52
CA GLN A 28 6.99 7.64 21.74
C GLN A 28 6.99 6.20 21.22
N ILE A 29 6.55 5.23 22.03
CA ILE A 29 6.43 3.83 21.59
C ILE A 29 5.43 3.71 20.44
N ARG A 30 4.30 4.43 20.49
CA ARG A 30 3.30 4.42 19.42
C ARG A 30 3.82 5.10 18.16
N LEU A 31 4.51 6.23 18.29
CA LEU A 31 5.10 6.92 17.15
C LEU A 31 6.14 6.05 16.46
N TRP A 32 6.96 5.31 17.21
CA TRP A 32 7.89 4.34 16.62
C TRP A 32 7.18 3.17 15.94
N GLU A 33 6.06 2.69 16.50
CA GLU A 33 5.24 1.68 15.83
C GLU A 33 4.70 2.20 14.50
N LEU A 34 4.13 3.40 14.47
CA LEU A 34 3.63 4.04 13.26
C LEU A 34 4.75 4.33 12.24
N GLU A 35 5.92 4.76 12.68
CA GLU A 35 7.05 5.03 11.78
C GLU A 35 7.55 3.76 11.10
N ARG A 36 7.52 2.61 11.80
CA ARG A 36 7.81 1.31 11.18
C ARG A 36 6.76 0.91 10.14
N ASP A 37 5.50 1.22 10.40
CA ASP A 37 4.38 0.90 9.51
C ASP A 37 4.11 1.98 8.45
N ARG A 38 5.02 2.96 8.32
CA ARG A 38 4.87 4.09 7.41
C ARG A 38 4.86 3.68 5.93
N LEU A 39 5.60 2.62 5.59
CA LEU A 39 5.70 2.11 4.23
C LEU A 39 4.91 0.81 4.09
N GLN A 40 3.97 0.81 3.16
CA GLN A 40 3.31 -0.41 2.72
C GLN A 40 3.93 -0.87 1.41
N PHE A 41 4.46 -2.09 1.40
CA PHE A 41 5.02 -2.70 0.21
C PHE A 41 3.94 -3.49 -0.50
N THR A 42 3.75 -3.24 -1.79
CA THR A 42 2.83 -3.99 -2.64
C THR A 42 3.54 -4.37 -3.91
N GLU A 43 3.60 -5.67 -4.20
CA GLU A 43 4.20 -6.17 -5.43
C GLU A 43 3.28 -5.90 -6.63
N GLY A 44 3.87 -5.50 -7.75
CA GLY A 44 3.12 -5.17 -8.95
C GLY A 44 3.96 -5.20 -10.22
N VAL A 45 3.26 -5.11 -11.36
CA VAL A 45 3.86 -5.03 -12.69
C VAL A 45 3.67 -3.64 -13.25
N LEU A 46 4.77 -3.04 -13.70
CA LEU A 46 4.79 -1.73 -14.36
C LEU A 46 4.44 -1.86 -15.84
N TYR A 47 3.52 -1.02 -16.31
CA TYR A 47 3.22 -0.81 -17.71
C TYR A 47 3.56 0.64 -18.05
N ASN A 48 4.41 0.81 -19.06
CA ASN A 48 4.87 2.11 -19.54
C ASN A 48 5.01 2.08 -21.07
N GLN A 49 5.49 3.18 -21.66
CA GLN A 49 5.78 3.29 -23.09
C GLN A 49 4.56 3.02 -23.99
N PHE A 50 3.38 3.46 -23.56
CA PHE A 50 2.20 3.43 -24.42
C PHE A 50 2.40 4.35 -25.64
N LEU A 51 2.08 3.84 -26.83
CA LEU A 51 2.22 4.58 -28.08
C LEU A 51 1.18 5.70 -28.17
N SER A 52 -0.06 5.41 -27.76
CA SER A 52 -1.17 6.36 -27.75
C SER A 52 -1.71 6.61 -26.33
N GLN A 53 -2.30 7.79 -26.12
CA GLN A 53 -3.06 8.10 -24.91
C GLN A 53 -4.30 7.19 -24.80
N THR A 54 -4.98 6.94 -25.91
CA THR A 54 -6.19 6.09 -25.95
C THR A 54 -5.87 4.65 -25.53
N ASP A 55 -4.72 4.13 -25.98
CA ASP A 55 -4.24 2.78 -25.62
C ASP A 55 -4.05 2.65 -24.10
N PHE A 56 -3.44 3.68 -23.49
CA PHE A 56 -3.25 3.76 -22.05
C PHE A 56 -4.60 3.79 -21.32
N GLU A 57 -5.53 4.65 -21.75
CA GLU A 57 -6.83 4.81 -21.10
C GLU A 57 -7.66 3.52 -21.14
N VAL A 58 -7.69 2.83 -22.29
CA VAL A 58 -8.43 1.57 -22.42
C VAL A 58 -7.86 0.49 -21.49
N LEU A 59 -6.53 0.36 -21.42
CA LEU A 59 -5.90 -0.64 -20.55
C LEU A 59 -6.08 -0.29 -19.06
N ARG A 60 -5.94 0.99 -18.71
CA ARG A 60 -6.19 1.55 -17.38
C ARG A 60 -7.61 1.26 -16.91
N ASP A 61 -8.60 1.61 -17.71
CA ASP A 61 -10.02 1.46 -17.36
C ASP A 61 -10.37 -0.02 -17.18
N ARG A 62 -9.78 -0.89 -18.01
CA ARG A 62 -9.91 -2.34 -17.82
C ARG A 62 -9.30 -2.79 -16.50
N ALA A 63 -8.08 -2.38 -16.18
CA ALA A 63 -7.43 -2.75 -14.92
C ALA A 63 -8.18 -2.21 -13.69
N GLN A 64 -8.74 -0.99 -13.79
CA GLN A 64 -9.56 -0.40 -12.74
C GLN A 64 -10.87 -1.18 -12.56
N SER A 65 -11.56 -1.55 -13.64
CA SER A 65 -12.79 -2.35 -13.58
C SER A 65 -12.60 -3.74 -12.96
N LEU A 66 -11.39 -4.31 -13.11
CA LEU A 66 -11.01 -5.59 -12.52
C LEU A 66 -10.52 -5.46 -11.07
N GLY A 67 -10.42 -4.24 -10.53
CA GLY A 67 -9.88 -3.99 -9.19
C GLY A 67 -8.39 -4.32 -9.07
N CYS A 68 -7.65 -4.40 -10.18
CA CYS A 68 -6.26 -4.82 -10.18
C CYS A 68 -5.26 -3.66 -10.43
N LEU A 69 -5.75 -2.43 -10.61
CA LEU A 69 -4.94 -1.22 -10.74
C LEU A 69 -4.45 -0.75 -9.35
N LEU A 70 -3.13 -0.66 -9.17
CA LEU A 70 -2.50 -0.21 -7.92
C LEU A 70 -2.20 1.28 -7.94
N TRP A 71 -1.66 1.77 -9.06
CA TRP A 71 -1.26 3.15 -9.22
C TRP A 71 -1.25 3.55 -10.69
N GLN A 72 -1.40 4.83 -10.96
CA GLN A 72 -1.36 5.38 -12.30
C GLN A 72 -0.83 6.82 -12.34
N ASP A 73 -0.29 7.18 -13.49
CA ASP A 73 0.04 8.54 -13.89
C ASP A 73 -0.34 8.74 -15.35
N ALA A 74 -1.38 9.52 -15.58
CA ALA A 74 -1.91 9.77 -16.91
C ALA A 74 -1.02 10.69 -17.75
N ALA A 75 -0.26 11.61 -17.12
CA ALA A 75 0.61 12.54 -17.84
C ALA A 75 1.80 11.80 -18.47
N HIS A 76 2.36 10.85 -17.72
CA HIS A 76 3.47 10.02 -18.20
C HIS A 76 3.02 8.70 -18.88
N ARG A 77 1.71 8.42 -18.89
CA ARG A 77 1.12 7.15 -19.38
C ARG A 77 1.79 5.95 -18.72
N VAL A 78 1.79 5.93 -17.40
CA VAL A 78 2.36 4.85 -16.60
C VAL A 78 1.28 4.29 -15.69
N MET A 79 1.22 2.97 -15.56
CA MET A 79 0.33 2.32 -14.60
C MET A 79 1.01 1.10 -13.99
N VAL A 80 0.66 0.82 -12.73
CA VAL A 80 1.09 -0.36 -12.00
C VAL A 80 -0.15 -1.18 -11.70
N VAL A 81 -0.09 -2.48 -11.98
CA VAL A 81 -1.17 -3.43 -11.66
C VAL A 81 -0.64 -4.51 -10.72
N THR A 82 -1.55 -5.17 -10.01
CA THR A 82 -1.22 -6.33 -9.17
C THR A 82 -0.61 -7.48 -9.99
N LEU A 83 0.23 -8.29 -9.37
CA LEU A 83 0.82 -9.48 -10.01
C LEU A 83 -0.24 -10.45 -10.56
N TRP A 84 -1.33 -10.67 -9.80
CA TRP A 84 -2.42 -11.55 -10.24
C TRP A 84 -3.17 -10.98 -11.46
N GLY A 85 -3.45 -9.67 -11.44
CA GLY A 85 -4.17 -8.98 -12.52
C GLY A 85 -3.38 -8.87 -13.84
N HIS A 86 -2.05 -8.96 -13.79
CA HIS A 86 -1.18 -8.90 -14.98
C HIS A 86 -1.63 -9.85 -16.09
N SER A 87 -1.99 -11.08 -15.72
CA SER A 87 -2.39 -12.12 -16.68
C SER A 87 -3.66 -11.73 -17.47
N GLU A 88 -4.67 -11.19 -16.78
CA GLU A 88 -5.94 -10.79 -17.36
C GLU A 88 -5.82 -9.53 -18.22
N VAL A 89 -5.05 -8.55 -17.74
CA VAL A 89 -4.76 -7.32 -18.50
C VAL A 89 -4.01 -7.65 -19.80
N LYS A 90 -3.04 -8.55 -19.75
CA LYS A 90 -2.28 -9.00 -20.94
C LYS A 90 -3.16 -9.76 -21.93
N LYS A 91 -4.05 -10.64 -21.46
CA LYS A 91 -5.02 -11.35 -22.32
C LYS A 91 -6.00 -10.40 -22.99
N PHE A 92 -6.47 -9.38 -22.27
CA PHE A 92 -7.34 -8.35 -22.84
C PHE A 92 -6.63 -7.57 -23.95
N TRP A 93 -5.41 -7.10 -23.71
CA TRP A 93 -4.64 -6.34 -24.68
C TRP A 93 -4.37 -7.10 -25.99
N LYS A 94 -4.01 -8.39 -25.88
CA LYS A 94 -3.81 -9.25 -27.06
C LYS A 94 -5.07 -9.40 -27.91
N ARG A 95 -6.24 -9.54 -27.27
CA ARG A 95 -7.53 -9.63 -27.98
C ARG A 95 -7.88 -8.33 -28.68
N GLN A 96 -7.67 -7.20 -28.01
CA GLN A 96 -7.92 -5.88 -28.56
C GLN A 96 -7.05 -5.63 -29.81
N LYS A 97 -5.75 -5.91 -29.76
CA LYS A 97 -4.85 -5.78 -30.92
C LYS A 97 -5.12 -6.76 -32.07
N ALA A 98 -5.83 -7.86 -31.83
CA ALA A 98 -6.22 -8.79 -32.87
C ALA A 98 -7.52 -8.36 -33.59
N GLN A 99 -8.28 -7.45 -32.98
CA GLN A 99 -9.52 -6.89 -33.53
C GLN A 99 -9.31 -5.57 -34.28
N THR A 100 -8.18 -4.91 -34.07
CA THR A 100 -7.74 -3.70 -34.79
C THR A 100 -6.79 -4.08 -35.92
#